data_AF-A0A7W0N7X0-F1
#
_entry.id   AF-A0A7W0N7X0-F1
#
_cell.length_a   1.000
_cell.length_b   1.000
_cell.length_c   1.000
_cell.angle_alpha   90.00
_cell.angle_beta   90.00
_cell.angle_gamma   90.00
#
_symmetry.space_group_name_H-M   'P 1'
#
loop_
_entity.id
_entity.type
_entity.pdbx_description
1 polymer ?
#
loop_
_entity_poly.entity_id
_entity_poly.type
_entity_poly.pdbx_seq_one_letter_code
_entity_poly.pdbx_strand_id
1 'polypeptide(L)'
;MRFFFNVVVFLFFFVSIAAAQELTREQKVQKFEELNSQIKTLGDDIIAPSAKDLKQAQKEGFNVVRLLPRERYDHKLTVQGGGSYYSFTTGSHDYQKIAQVGLEQNNLKVGFAGVDYGFIADLSEMPLTDITEETAEMNFLINYKPPTNEADVRVEARKAHRFEMNGSTYKDRIPAVVTHSYILRAISFDRADVLVAFKVYRKDADGSLIIFWKLIKKFEVPKLERNITAVKDSETIVETIDSKTADAVQTVLIEKGLFNVLVEATNKEVILRGTVPKGKIAEAIIHASETGKRKVRNELVEQ
;
A
#
# COMPACT_ATOMS: atom_id res chain seq x y z
N MET A 1 -7.73 -46.86 -65.07
CA MET A 1 -7.29 -45.47 -64.85
C MET A 1 -6.60 -45.44 -63.49
N ARG A 2 -5.28 -45.65 -63.30
CA ARG A 2 -4.06 -45.01 -63.85
C ARG A 2 -4.05 -43.49 -63.68
N PHE A 3 -3.33 -43.00 -62.67
CA PHE A 3 -2.40 -41.84 -62.63
C PHE A 3 -1.95 -41.68 -61.15
N PHE A 4 -0.88 -42.34 -60.68
CA PHE A 4 0.53 -41.88 -60.66
C PHE A 4 0.71 -40.39 -60.28
N PHE A 5 1.06 -40.12 -59.01
CA PHE A 5 2.04 -39.08 -58.65
C PHE A 5 2.70 -39.45 -57.30
N ASN A 6 3.85 -40.11 -57.39
CA ASN A 6 4.79 -40.29 -56.29
C ASN A 6 5.51 -38.94 -56.10
N VAL A 7 5.17 -38.19 -55.05
CA VAL A 7 6.02 -37.10 -54.57
C VAL A 7 6.79 -37.64 -53.37
N VAL A 8 8.03 -38.06 -53.66
CA VAL A 8 9.05 -38.35 -52.66
C VAL A 8 9.42 -37.02 -51.99
N VAL A 9 8.79 -36.71 -50.85
CA VAL A 9 9.22 -35.59 -50.00
C VAL A 9 10.44 -36.05 -49.23
N PHE A 10 11.61 -35.64 -49.72
CA PHE A 10 12.89 -35.77 -49.04
C PHE A 10 12.88 -34.87 -47.80
N LEU A 11 12.47 -35.43 -46.66
CA LEU A 11 12.52 -34.75 -45.37
C LEU A 11 13.98 -34.78 -44.86
N PHE A 12 14.77 -33.80 -45.27
CA PHE A 12 16.11 -33.57 -44.74
C PHE A 12 16.00 -33.11 -43.28
N PHE A 13 16.13 -34.05 -42.34
CA PHE A 13 16.42 -33.77 -40.94
C PHE A 13 17.87 -33.27 -40.81
N PHE A 14 18.10 -31.99 -41.12
CA PHE A 14 19.28 -31.29 -40.63
C PHE A 14 19.11 -31.09 -39.13
N VAL A 15 19.60 -32.05 -38.34
CA VAL A 15 19.81 -31.88 -36.90
C VAL A 15 21.01 -30.95 -36.75
N SER A 16 20.77 -29.64 -36.88
CA SER A 16 21.74 -28.61 -36.53
C SER A 16 21.92 -28.64 -35.03
N ILE A 17 23.00 -29.28 -34.57
CA ILE A 17 23.47 -29.22 -33.19
C ILE A 17 23.97 -27.79 -32.97
N ALA A 18 23.06 -26.86 -32.71
CA ALA A 18 23.42 -25.54 -32.20
C ALA A 18 23.92 -25.77 -30.78
N ALA A 19 25.24 -25.75 -30.60
CA ALA A 19 25.84 -25.71 -29.28
C ALA A 19 25.27 -24.50 -28.54
N ALA A 20 24.45 -24.75 -27.51
CA ALA A 20 23.86 -23.71 -26.69
C ALA A 20 25.00 -22.98 -25.96
N GLN A 21 25.41 -21.83 -26.50
CA GLN A 21 26.36 -20.96 -25.81
C GLN A 21 25.71 -20.50 -24.50
N GLU A 22 26.40 -20.72 -23.38
CA GLU A 22 25.95 -20.19 -22.09
C GLU A 22 26.00 -18.66 -22.11
N LEU A 23 24.88 -18.03 -21.74
CA LEU A 23 24.81 -16.58 -21.59
C LEU A 23 25.77 -16.11 -20.49
N THR A 24 26.49 -15.01 -20.74
CA THR A 24 27.27 -14.33 -19.69
C THR A 24 26.34 -13.79 -18.59
N ARG A 25 26.91 -13.42 -17.44
CA ARG A 25 26.12 -12.84 -16.34
C ARG A 25 25.41 -11.56 -16.77
N GLU A 26 26.09 -10.71 -17.53
CA GLU A 26 25.56 -9.43 -18.05
C GLU A 26 24.39 -9.69 -19.00
N GLN A 27 24.53 -10.67 -19.91
CA GLN A 27 23.45 -11.07 -20.81
C GLN A 27 22.26 -11.66 -20.05
N LYS A 28 22.50 -12.42 -18.97
CA LYS A 28 21.43 -12.93 -18.09
C LYS A 28 20.68 -11.79 -17.39
N VAL A 29 21.38 -10.76 -16.92
CA VAL A 29 20.76 -9.58 -16.30
C VAL A 29 19.93 -8.80 -17.31
N GLN A 30 20.46 -8.51 -18.49
CA GLN A 30 19.72 -7.82 -19.56
C GLN A 30 18.44 -8.57 -19.95
N LYS A 31 18.55 -9.89 -20.15
CA LYS A 31 17.39 -10.74 -20.46
C LYS A 31 16.36 -10.74 -19.32
N PHE A 32 16.79 -10.70 -18.06
CA PHE A 32 15.89 -10.60 -16.92
C PHE A 32 15.13 -9.27 -16.90
N GLU A 33 15.80 -8.15 -17.16
CA GLU A 33 15.16 -6.83 -17.26
C GLU A 33 14.15 -6.77 -18.42
N GLU A 34 14.50 -7.33 -19.58
CA GLU A 34 13.61 -7.44 -20.73
C GLU A 34 12.35 -8.24 -20.39
N LEU A 35 12.51 -9.42 -19.77
CA LEU A 35 11.38 -10.25 -19.35
C LEU A 35 10.51 -9.53 -18.32
N ASN A 36 11.08 -8.82 -17.36
CA ASN A 36 10.31 -8.04 -16.39
C ASN A 36 9.51 -6.92 -17.07
N SER A 37 10.08 -6.27 -18.08
CA SER A 37 9.36 -5.25 -18.87
C SER A 37 8.18 -5.86 -19.65
N GLN A 38 8.39 -7.03 -20.26
CA GLN A 38 7.33 -7.76 -20.95
C GLN A 38 6.23 -8.21 -19.97
N ILE A 39 6.59 -8.78 -18.83
CA ILE A 39 5.65 -9.18 -17.76
C ILE A 39 4.85 -7.98 -17.28
N LYS A 40 5.51 -6.83 -17.07
CA LYS A 40 4.82 -5.60 -16.67
C LYS A 40 3.81 -5.16 -17.72
N THR A 41 4.21 -5.10 -18.99
CA THR A 41 3.32 -4.68 -20.10
C THR A 41 2.10 -5.60 -20.20
N LEU A 42 2.33 -6.92 -20.17
CA LEU A 42 1.26 -7.91 -20.22
C LEU A 42 0.35 -7.83 -18.99
N GLY A 43 0.92 -7.54 -17.81
CA GLY A 43 0.18 -7.31 -16.58
C GLY A 43 -0.71 -6.08 -16.65
N ASP A 44 -0.20 -4.97 -17.17
CA ASP A 44 -0.96 -3.73 -17.40
C ASP A 44 -2.14 -3.99 -18.36
N ASP A 45 -1.92 -4.77 -19.44
CA ASP A 45 -2.97 -5.18 -20.38
C ASP A 45 -4.05 -6.08 -19.74
N ILE A 46 -3.66 -7.02 -18.87
CA ILE A 46 -4.60 -7.90 -18.16
C ILE A 46 -5.51 -7.09 -17.23
N ILE A 47 -4.96 -6.08 -16.56
CA ILE A 47 -5.67 -5.22 -15.60
C ILE A 47 -6.56 -4.21 -16.32
N ALA A 48 -6.22 -3.78 -17.52
CA ALA A 48 -7.00 -2.80 -18.25
C ALA A 48 -8.40 -3.35 -18.64
N PRO A 49 -9.48 -2.55 -18.48
CA PRO A 49 -10.75 -2.85 -19.13
C PRO A 49 -10.60 -2.91 -20.65
N SER A 50 -11.42 -3.72 -21.33
CA SER A 50 -11.38 -3.78 -22.79
C SER A 50 -11.84 -2.47 -23.43
N ALA A 51 -11.43 -2.22 -24.68
CA ALA A 51 -11.90 -1.08 -25.45
C ALA A 51 -13.43 -1.04 -25.62
N LYS A 52 -14.09 -2.21 -25.62
CA LYS A 52 -15.55 -2.33 -25.65
C LYS A 52 -16.17 -1.84 -24.35
N ASP A 53 -15.60 -2.23 -23.21
CA ASP A 53 -16.09 -1.83 -21.88
C ASP A 53 -15.90 -0.32 -21.66
N LEU A 54 -14.77 0.23 -22.10
CA LEU A 54 -14.51 1.68 -22.09
C LEU A 54 -15.55 2.46 -22.89
N LYS A 55 -15.83 2.04 -24.13
CA LYS A 55 -16.84 2.68 -24.98
C LYS A 55 -18.24 2.58 -24.38
N GLN A 56 -18.59 1.44 -23.78
CA GLN A 56 -19.89 1.25 -23.15
C GLN A 56 -20.06 2.15 -21.92
N ALA A 57 -19.08 2.16 -21.01
CA ALA A 57 -19.12 3.01 -19.83
C ALA A 57 -19.18 4.49 -20.20
N GLN A 58 -18.38 4.92 -21.18
CA GLN A 58 -18.40 6.29 -21.70
C GLN A 58 -19.77 6.67 -22.26
N LYS A 59 -20.41 5.77 -23.03
CA LYS A 59 -21.76 5.99 -23.57
C LYS A 59 -22.81 6.21 -22.47
N GLU A 60 -22.65 5.55 -21.33
CA GLU A 60 -23.52 5.68 -20.17
C GLU A 60 -23.11 6.82 -19.21
N GLY A 61 -21.99 7.51 -19.49
CA GLY A 61 -21.49 8.58 -18.63
C GLY A 61 -20.81 8.09 -17.34
N PHE A 62 -20.26 6.88 -17.35
CA PHE A 62 -19.57 6.27 -16.21
C PHE A 62 -18.09 6.01 -16.50
N ASN A 63 -17.32 5.86 -15.43
CA ASN A 63 -15.97 5.30 -15.49
C ASN A 63 -16.05 3.77 -15.45
N VAL A 64 -14.98 3.10 -15.88
CA VAL A 64 -14.87 1.63 -15.82
C VAL A 64 -13.55 1.20 -15.24
N VAL A 65 -13.58 0.09 -14.50
CA VAL A 65 -12.41 -0.60 -13.96
C VAL A 65 -12.60 -2.10 -14.06
N ARG A 66 -11.50 -2.84 -14.13
CA ARG A 66 -11.48 -4.30 -13.99
C ARG A 66 -10.81 -4.69 -12.68
N LEU A 67 -11.52 -5.37 -11.78
CA LEU A 67 -10.95 -5.94 -10.56
C LEU A 67 -10.64 -7.41 -10.75
N LEU A 68 -9.41 -7.82 -10.48
CA LEU A 68 -8.98 -9.21 -10.60
C LEU A 68 -9.24 -9.98 -9.28
N PRO A 69 -9.55 -11.28 -9.32
CA PRO A 69 -9.73 -12.07 -8.10
C PRO A 69 -8.38 -12.32 -7.41
N ARG A 70 -8.28 -11.89 -6.15
CA ARG A 70 -7.04 -11.98 -5.35
C ARG A 70 -6.45 -13.38 -5.34
N GLU A 71 -7.27 -14.38 -5.06
CA GLU A 71 -6.87 -15.78 -4.99
C GLU A 71 -6.21 -16.31 -6.27
N ARG A 72 -6.43 -15.64 -7.41
CA ARG A 72 -5.89 -16.05 -8.70
C ARG A 72 -4.68 -15.23 -9.12
N TYR A 73 -4.61 -13.94 -8.81
CA TYR A 73 -3.61 -13.02 -9.38
C TYR A 73 -2.64 -12.41 -8.37
N ASP A 74 -2.86 -12.55 -7.05
CA ASP A 74 -1.92 -12.06 -6.05
C ASP A 74 -0.53 -12.69 -6.26
N HIS A 75 0.50 -11.85 -6.20
CA HIS A 75 1.91 -12.19 -6.51
C HIS A 75 2.20 -12.72 -7.94
N LYS A 76 1.26 -12.68 -8.88
CA LYS A 76 1.49 -13.10 -10.28
C LYS A 76 1.73 -11.94 -11.24
N LEU A 77 1.35 -10.73 -10.85
CA LEU A 77 1.59 -9.50 -11.60
C LEU A 77 2.57 -8.62 -10.83
N THR A 78 3.22 -7.68 -11.53
CA THR A 78 4.17 -6.74 -10.92
C THR A 78 3.51 -5.73 -9.98
N VAL A 79 2.20 -5.52 -10.10
CA VAL A 79 1.44 -4.64 -9.19
C VAL A 79 1.16 -5.34 -7.85
N GLN A 80 1.40 -4.65 -6.74
CA GLN A 80 1.10 -5.19 -5.40
C GLN A 80 -0.40 -5.51 -5.27
N GLY A 81 -0.72 -6.75 -4.90
CA GLY A 81 -2.09 -7.24 -4.82
C GLY A 81 -2.68 -7.74 -6.13
N GLY A 82 -1.88 -7.79 -7.21
CA GLY A 82 -2.23 -8.49 -8.45
C GLY A 82 -3.44 -7.95 -9.18
N GLY A 83 -3.73 -6.65 -9.11
CA GLY A 83 -4.91 -6.04 -9.76
C GLY A 83 -6.22 -6.21 -8.98
N SER A 84 -6.16 -6.79 -7.78
CA SER A 84 -7.34 -7.13 -6.99
C SER A 84 -7.87 -5.97 -6.15
N TYR A 85 -7.20 -4.83 -6.20
CA TYR A 85 -7.55 -3.61 -5.50
C TYR A 85 -7.74 -2.48 -6.50
N TYR A 86 -8.49 -1.46 -6.11
CA TYR A 86 -8.59 -0.23 -6.88
C TYR A 86 -8.78 0.99 -6.00
N SER A 87 -8.18 2.09 -6.44
CA SER A 87 -8.31 3.43 -5.88
C SER A 87 -9.12 4.29 -6.84
N PHE A 88 -10.36 4.61 -6.51
CA PHE A 88 -11.21 5.55 -7.24
C PHE A 88 -10.64 6.97 -7.27
N THR A 89 -9.76 7.35 -6.34
CA THR A 89 -9.12 8.66 -6.32
C THR A 89 -7.91 8.77 -7.24
N THR A 90 -7.13 7.69 -7.37
CA THR A 90 -5.87 7.70 -8.14
C THR A 90 -5.93 6.91 -9.45
N GLY A 91 -6.97 6.11 -9.64
CA GLY A 91 -7.08 5.15 -10.75
C GLY A 91 -6.11 3.97 -10.63
N SER A 92 -5.46 3.78 -9.48
CA SER A 92 -4.43 2.77 -9.31
C SER A 92 -4.97 1.43 -8.82
N HIS A 93 -4.38 0.35 -9.32
CA HIS A 93 -4.59 -1.02 -8.85
C HIS A 93 -3.59 -1.49 -7.78
N ASP A 94 -2.65 -0.62 -7.42
CA ASP A 94 -1.60 -0.92 -6.46
C ASP A 94 -2.15 -0.82 -5.04
N TYR A 95 -2.09 -1.92 -4.29
CA TYR A 95 -2.52 -2.00 -2.90
C TYR A 95 -1.87 -0.90 -2.02
N GLN A 96 -0.63 -0.51 -2.31
CA GLN A 96 0.08 0.51 -1.54
C GLN A 96 -0.41 1.94 -1.85
N LYS A 97 -1.18 2.13 -2.92
CA LYS A 97 -1.65 3.45 -3.40
C LYS A 97 -3.12 3.72 -3.05
N ILE A 98 -3.45 3.62 -1.76
CA ILE A 98 -4.78 4.00 -1.22
C ILE A 98 -5.90 3.17 -1.86
N ALA A 99 -5.83 1.84 -1.71
CA ALA A 99 -6.89 0.93 -2.11
C ALA A 99 -8.20 1.28 -1.38
N GLN A 100 -9.28 1.45 -2.14
CA GLN A 100 -10.61 1.82 -1.62
C GLN A 100 -11.63 0.69 -1.83
N VAL A 101 -11.41 -0.16 -2.82
CA VAL A 101 -12.17 -1.40 -3.03
C VAL A 101 -11.22 -2.54 -3.37
N GLY A 102 -11.63 -3.76 -3.07
CA GLY A 102 -10.89 -4.96 -3.44
C GLY A 102 -11.81 -6.16 -3.64
N LEU A 103 -11.33 -7.14 -4.39
CA LEU A 103 -12.04 -8.37 -4.72
C LEU A 103 -11.28 -9.59 -4.19
N GLU A 104 -11.92 -10.36 -3.32
CA GLU A 104 -11.35 -11.55 -2.71
C GLU A 104 -12.45 -12.56 -2.40
N GLN A 105 -12.27 -13.83 -2.77
CA GLN A 105 -13.23 -14.89 -2.45
C GLN A 105 -14.67 -14.54 -2.92
N ASN A 106 -14.80 -13.97 -4.13
CA ASN A 106 -16.06 -13.44 -4.68
C ASN A 106 -16.76 -12.37 -3.83
N ASN A 107 -16.08 -11.73 -2.89
CA ASN A 107 -16.60 -10.60 -2.12
C ASN A 107 -15.88 -9.31 -2.49
N LEU A 108 -16.65 -8.22 -2.53
CA LEU A 108 -16.15 -6.86 -2.51
C LEU A 108 -15.77 -6.51 -1.07
N LYS A 109 -14.66 -5.79 -0.90
CA LYS A 109 -14.13 -5.37 0.40
C LYS A 109 -13.73 -3.89 0.41
N VAL A 110 -13.72 -3.29 1.59
CA VAL A 110 -13.19 -1.94 1.89
C VAL A 110 -12.44 -1.97 3.24
N GLY A 111 -11.57 -0.99 3.51
CA GLY A 111 -10.86 -0.87 4.79
C GLY A 111 -9.67 -1.83 4.94
N PHE A 112 -8.55 -1.53 4.28
CA PHE A 112 -7.46 -2.51 4.11
C PHE A 112 -6.27 -2.37 5.07
N ALA A 113 -5.94 -1.15 5.49
CA ALA A 113 -4.67 -0.87 6.17
C ALA A 113 -4.86 -0.07 7.45
N GLY A 114 -4.26 -0.55 8.54
CA GLY A 114 -4.17 0.17 9.80
C GLY A 114 -5.53 0.49 10.40
N VAL A 115 -5.91 1.76 10.34
CA VAL A 115 -7.17 2.31 10.89
C VAL A 115 -8.18 2.69 9.80
N ASP A 116 -7.85 2.43 8.53
CA ASP A 116 -8.76 2.68 7.42
C ASP A 116 -9.95 1.73 7.49
N TYR A 117 -11.14 2.24 7.20
CA TYR A 117 -12.38 1.45 7.17
C TYR A 117 -13.32 1.99 6.11
N GLY A 118 -14.48 1.35 5.95
CA GLY A 118 -15.51 1.86 5.09
C GLY A 118 -16.78 1.05 5.17
N PHE A 119 -17.77 1.48 4.40
CA PHE A 119 -19.11 0.91 4.40
C PHE A 119 -19.52 0.61 2.96
N ILE A 120 -20.03 -0.59 2.72
CA ILE A 120 -20.62 -1.01 1.46
C ILE A 120 -22.08 -1.38 1.71
N ALA A 121 -22.98 -0.85 0.90
CA ALA A 121 -24.37 -1.31 0.85
C ALA A 121 -24.69 -1.81 -0.56
N ASP A 122 -25.45 -2.90 -0.63
CA ASP A 122 -25.99 -3.46 -1.88
C ASP A 122 -27.35 -2.80 -2.16
N LEU A 123 -27.46 -2.20 -3.35
CA LEU A 123 -28.67 -1.54 -3.85
C LEU A 123 -29.44 -2.44 -4.83
N SER A 124 -29.11 -3.73 -4.88
CA SER A 124 -29.67 -4.69 -5.82
C SER A 124 -29.50 -4.19 -7.26
N GLU A 125 -30.44 -4.47 -8.17
CA GLU A 125 -30.31 -4.11 -9.59
C GLU A 125 -30.60 -2.62 -9.92
N MET A 126 -30.59 -1.73 -8.92
CA MET A 126 -30.83 -0.30 -9.12
C MET A 126 -29.88 0.30 -10.18
N PRO A 127 -30.38 0.99 -11.22
CA PRO A 127 -29.51 1.64 -12.21
C PRO A 127 -28.61 2.70 -11.58
N LEU A 128 -27.36 2.82 -12.06
CA LEU A 128 -26.43 3.84 -11.56
C LEU A 128 -26.92 5.27 -11.78
N THR A 129 -27.79 5.50 -12.76
CA THR A 129 -28.43 6.81 -13.02
C THR A 129 -29.38 7.22 -11.91
N ASP A 130 -29.98 6.25 -11.23
CA ASP A 130 -31.08 6.46 -10.28
C ASP A 130 -30.53 6.61 -8.84
N ILE A 131 -29.26 6.29 -8.63
CA ILE A 131 -28.57 6.52 -7.35
C ILE A 131 -28.26 8.02 -7.23
N THR A 132 -28.97 8.67 -6.31
CA THR A 132 -28.89 10.09 -5.96
C THR A 132 -28.64 10.27 -4.47
N GLU A 133 -28.43 11.50 -4.00
CA GLU A 133 -28.26 11.79 -2.57
C GLU A 133 -29.52 11.46 -1.73
N GLU A 134 -30.68 11.32 -2.37
CA GLU A 134 -31.97 10.98 -1.74
C GLU A 134 -32.17 9.47 -1.54
N THR A 135 -31.29 8.63 -2.11
CA THR A 135 -31.32 7.18 -1.88
C THR A 135 -31.20 6.90 -0.38
N ALA A 136 -32.04 6.01 0.16
CA ALA A 136 -32.16 5.81 1.62
C ALA A 136 -30.80 5.51 2.28
N GLU A 137 -29.98 4.71 1.60
CA GLU A 137 -28.66 4.34 2.05
C GLU A 137 -27.62 5.48 1.98
N MET A 138 -27.89 6.55 1.21
CA MET A 138 -26.99 7.71 1.10
C MET A 138 -27.02 8.64 2.28
N ASN A 139 -28.18 8.78 2.92
CA ASN A 139 -28.33 9.74 3.99
C ASN A 139 -27.33 9.50 5.14
N PHE A 140 -27.13 8.24 5.52
CA PHE A 140 -26.11 7.88 6.51
C PHE A 140 -24.69 8.18 6.00
N LEU A 141 -24.32 7.68 4.82
CA LEU A 141 -22.96 7.82 4.32
C LEU A 141 -22.59 9.26 3.98
N ILE A 142 -23.52 10.14 3.65
CA ILE A 142 -23.22 11.57 3.41
C ILE A 142 -22.97 12.31 4.72
N ASN A 143 -23.75 11.98 5.76
CA ASN A 143 -23.72 12.71 7.03
C ASN A 143 -22.76 12.12 8.06
N TYR A 144 -22.24 10.92 7.82
CA TYR A 144 -21.29 10.27 8.70
C TYR A 144 -20.00 11.09 8.85
N LYS A 145 -19.57 11.26 10.10
CA LYS A 145 -18.33 11.97 10.46
C LYS A 145 -17.35 10.96 11.06
N PRO A 146 -16.24 10.64 10.37
CA PRO A 146 -15.22 9.75 10.93
C PRO A 146 -14.70 10.32 12.25
N PRO A 147 -14.60 9.51 13.34
CA PRO A 147 -13.94 9.97 14.55
C PRO A 147 -12.46 10.21 14.26
N THR A 148 -11.86 11.12 15.03
CA THR A 148 -10.45 11.50 14.91
C THR A 148 -9.57 10.77 15.92
N ASN A 149 -10.12 10.36 17.06
CA ASN A 149 -9.41 9.57 18.06
C ASN A 149 -9.23 8.11 17.59
N GLU A 150 -8.01 7.58 17.62
CA GLU A 150 -7.71 6.23 17.12
C GLU A 150 -8.55 5.13 17.80
N ALA A 151 -8.81 5.24 19.11
CA ALA A 151 -9.59 4.23 19.82
C ALA A 151 -11.03 4.15 19.28
N ASP A 152 -11.64 5.31 19.03
CA ASP A 152 -12.98 5.41 18.45
C ASP A 152 -12.99 4.95 16.99
N VAL A 153 -11.95 5.27 16.21
CA VAL A 153 -11.78 4.76 14.85
C VAL A 153 -11.78 3.23 14.82
N ARG A 154 -11.08 2.58 15.76
CA ARG A 154 -11.08 1.11 15.87
C ARG A 154 -12.43 0.54 16.31
N VAL A 155 -13.21 1.29 17.08
CA VAL A 155 -14.60 0.91 17.40
C VAL A 155 -15.45 0.95 16.13
N GLU A 156 -15.37 2.02 15.34
CA GLU A 156 -16.12 2.15 14.09
C GLU A 156 -15.69 1.12 13.04
N ALA A 157 -14.39 0.85 12.89
CA ALA A 157 -13.89 -0.18 11.98
C ALA A 157 -14.47 -1.58 12.31
N ARG A 158 -14.64 -1.92 13.59
CA ARG A 158 -15.29 -3.17 14.00
C ARG A 158 -16.80 -3.16 13.74
N LYS A 159 -17.46 -2.02 13.92
CA LYS A 159 -18.90 -1.88 13.58
C LYS A 159 -19.14 -2.05 12.09
N ALA A 160 -18.19 -1.62 11.25
CA ALA A 160 -18.30 -1.73 9.80
C ALA A 160 -18.45 -3.17 9.29
N HIS A 161 -18.08 -4.21 10.05
CA HIS A 161 -18.35 -5.60 9.70
C HIS A 161 -19.83 -5.88 9.42
N ARG A 162 -20.71 -5.27 10.22
CA ARG A 162 -22.16 -5.26 10.01
C ARG A 162 -22.77 -4.12 10.79
N PHE A 163 -23.22 -3.10 10.08
CA PHE A 163 -23.87 -1.94 10.64
C PHE A 163 -25.27 -1.79 10.03
N GLU A 164 -26.29 -1.57 10.85
CA GLU A 164 -27.67 -1.42 10.42
C GLU A 164 -28.17 -0.04 10.84
N MET A 165 -28.74 0.72 9.89
CA MET A 165 -29.29 2.04 10.16
C MET A 165 -30.41 2.37 9.18
N ASN A 166 -31.54 2.85 9.69
CA ASN A 166 -32.72 3.23 8.91
C ASN A 166 -33.24 2.12 7.95
N GLY A 167 -33.10 0.86 8.35
CA GLY A 167 -33.50 -0.30 7.55
C GLY A 167 -32.46 -0.75 6.51
N SER A 168 -31.39 0.02 6.30
CA SER A 168 -30.29 -0.36 5.42
C SER A 168 -29.18 -1.08 6.18
N THR A 169 -28.52 -2.03 5.51
CA THR A 169 -27.36 -2.77 6.05
C THR A 169 -26.09 -2.39 5.32
N TYR A 170 -25.06 -2.04 6.08
CA TYR A 170 -23.72 -1.71 5.60
C TYR A 170 -22.71 -2.74 6.10
N LYS A 171 -21.78 -3.12 5.24
CA LYS A 171 -20.73 -4.10 5.55
C LYS A 171 -19.38 -3.66 4.98
N ASP A 172 -18.30 -4.06 5.60
CA ASP A 172 -16.94 -3.91 5.07
C ASP A 172 -16.61 -4.99 4.01
N ARG A 173 -17.42 -6.06 3.96
CA ARG A 173 -17.34 -7.18 3.03
C ARG A 173 -18.73 -7.64 2.60
N ILE A 174 -18.96 -7.71 1.29
CA ILE A 174 -20.26 -8.12 0.71
C ILE A 174 -20.06 -8.96 -0.57
N PRO A 175 -20.95 -9.91 -0.91
CA PRO A 175 -20.84 -10.67 -2.14
C PRO A 175 -20.83 -9.78 -3.38
N ALA A 176 -19.99 -10.13 -4.36
CA ALA A 176 -19.93 -9.47 -5.65
C ALA A 176 -20.95 -10.10 -6.61
N VAL A 177 -22.19 -9.62 -6.58
CA VAL A 177 -23.28 -10.07 -7.45
C VAL A 177 -23.26 -9.27 -8.75
N VAL A 178 -23.24 -9.96 -9.90
CA VAL A 178 -23.37 -9.34 -11.23
C VAL A 178 -24.74 -8.68 -11.33
N THR A 179 -24.86 -7.60 -12.12
CA THR A 179 -26.04 -6.71 -12.27
C THR A 179 -26.38 -5.85 -11.06
N HIS A 180 -25.90 -6.18 -9.86
CA HIS A 180 -26.11 -5.36 -8.68
C HIS A 180 -25.27 -4.08 -8.72
N SER A 181 -25.88 -3.02 -8.20
CA SER A 181 -25.25 -1.76 -7.86
C SER A 181 -25.00 -1.66 -6.36
N TYR A 182 -23.95 -0.94 -6.02
CA TYR A 182 -23.47 -0.77 -4.67
C TYR A 182 -23.15 0.70 -4.46
N ILE A 183 -23.17 1.08 -3.20
CA ILE A 183 -22.58 2.30 -2.70
C ILE A 183 -21.46 1.94 -1.75
N LEU A 184 -20.39 2.72 -1.82
CA LEU A 184 -19.22 2.52 -1.00
C LEU A 184 -18.70 3.88 -0.51
N ARG A 185 -18.56 4.01 0.81
CA ARG A 185 -17.73 5.07 1.39
C ARG A 185 -16.44 4.44 1.91
N ALA A 186 -15.31 4.86 1.36
CA ALA A 186 -13.98 4.42 1.79
C ALA A 186 -13.28 5.58 2.49
N ILE A 187 -12.85 5.30 3.73
CA ILE A 187 -12.26 6.27 4.65
C ILE A 187 -10.83 5.82 4.91
N SER A 188 -9.88 6.54 4.31
CA SER A 188 -8.45 6.34 4.48
C SER A 188 -7.82 7.52 5.20
N PHE A 189 -7.42 7.32 6.45
CA PHE A 189 -6.87 8.40 7.28
C PHE A 189 -5.60 8.97 6.66
N ASP A 190 -5.46 10.29 6.75
CA ASP A 190 -4.39 11.10 6.16
C ASP A 190 -4.29 11.04 4.62
N ARG A 191 -5.23 10.35 3.93
CA ARG A 191 -5.09 10.06 2.49
C ARG A 191 -6.33 10.37 1.65
N ALA A 192 -7.51 9.86 2.00
CA ALA A 192 -8.73 10.05 1.20
C ALA A 192 -10.02 9.75 1.99
N ASP A 193 -11.11 10.43 1.64
CA ASP A 193 -12.47 10.02 2.02
C ASP A 193 -13.40 10.24 0.82
N VAL A 194 -13.93 9.16 0.28
CA VAL A 194 -14.74 9.18 -0.95
C VAL A 194 -15.98 8.32 -0.83
N LEU A 195 -17.05 8.82 -1.44
CA LEU A 195 -18.31 8.10 -1.65
C LEU A 195 -18.51 7.85 -3.14
N VAL A 196 -18.68 6.58 -3.48
CA VAL A 196 -18.73 6.08 -4.85
C VAL A 196 -19.98 5.21 -5.00
N ALA A 197 -20.66 5.33 -6.15
CA ALA A 197 -21.65 4.37 -6.58
C ALA A 197 -21.08 3.56 -7.74
N PHE A 198 -21.25 2.24 -7.71
CA PHE A 198 -20.72 1.36 -8.75
C PHE A 198 -21.60 0.14 -8.99
N LYS A 199 -21.54 -0.39 -10.20
CA LYS A 199 -22.30 -1.57 -10.63
C LYS A 199 -21.34 -2.63 -11.12
N VAL A 200 -21.54 -3.87 -10.66
CA VAL A 200 -20.84 -5.03 -11.21
C VAL A 200 -21.49 -5.38 -12.56
N TYR A 201 -20.96 -4.82 -13.63
CA TYR A 201 -21.53 -4.92 -14.97
C TYR A 201 -21.44 -6.35 -15.52
N ARG A 202 -20.28 -7.00 -15.33
CA ARG A 202 -20.00 -8.35 -15.83
C ARG A 202 -18.94 -9.03 -14.96
N LYS A 203 -18.99 -10.36 -14.91
CA LYS A 203 -17.89 -11.20 -14.48
C LYS A 203 -17.33 -11.97 -15.67
N ASP A 204 -16.03 -11.81 -15.93
CA ASP A 204 -15.34 -12.54 -17.00
C ASP A 204 -15.05 -13.99 -16.59
N ALA A 205 -14.72 -14.84 -17.56
CA ALA A 205 -14.42 -16.26 -17.35
C ALA A 205 -13.21 -16.51 -16.42
N ASP A 206 -12.32 -15.52 -16.29
CA ASP A 206 -11.19 -15.59 -15.36
C ASP A 206 -11.58 -15.29 -13.90
N GLY A 207 -12.82 -14.86 -13.66
CA GLY A 207 -13.34 -14.45 -12.37
C GLY A 207 -13.24 -12.95 -12.09
N SER A 208 -12.61 -12.18 -12.98
CA SER A 208 -12.51 -10.73 -12.84
C SER A 208 -13.84 -10.02 -13.05
N LEU A 209 -13.99 -8.87 -12.40
CA LEU A 209 -15.20 -8.06 -12.48
C LEU A 209 -14.95 -6.83 -13.33
N ILE A 210 -15.84 -6.57 -14.27
CA ILE A 210 -15.96 -5.26 -14.93
C ILE A 210 -16.94 -4.44 -14.12
N ILE A 211 -16.48 -3.31 -13.60
CA ILE A 211 -17.24 -2.43 -12.73
C ILE A 211 -17.39 -1.07 -13.40
N PHE A 212 -18.64 -0.62 -13.56
CA PHE A 212 -18.95 0.76 -13.93
C PHE A 212 -19.15 1.58 -12.68
N TRP A 213 -18.63 2.80 -12.63
CA TRP A 213 -18.69 3.59 -11.40
C TRP A 213 -18.74 5.10 -11.66
N LYS A 214 -19.31 5.82 -10.70
CA LYS A 214 -19.28 7.28 -10.63
C LYS A 214 -18.91 7.71 -9.21
N LEU A 215 -18.08 8.75 -9.13
CA LEU A 215 -17.79 9.41 -7.87
C LEU A 215 -19.00 10.25 -7.48
N ILE A 216 -19.55 10.04 -6.29
CA ILE A 216 -20.66 10.84 -5.76
C ILE A 216 -20.10 12.06 -5.05
N LYS A 217 -19.16 11.84 -4.12
CA LYS A 217 -18.62 12.90 -3.27
C LYS A 217 -17.19 12.61 -2.84
N LYS A 218 -16.38 13.67 -2.75
CA LYS A 218 -15.12 13.68 -1.99
C LYS A 218 -15.36 14.46 -0.71
N PHE A 219 -14.97 13.90 0.42
CA PHE A 219 -15.04 14.58 1.71
C PHE A 219 -13.67 15.17 2.06
N GLU A 220 -13.64 15.96 3.13
CA GLU A 220 -12.39 16.34 3.76
C GLU A 220 -11.66 15.08 4.23
N VAL A 221 -10.35 15.02 4.00
CA VAL A 221 -9.52 13.89 4.41
C VAL A 221 -9.45 13.84 5.93
N PRO A 222 -9.94 12.77 6.58
CA PRO A 222 -9.91 12.68 8.03
C PRO A 222 -8.47 12.49 8.50
N LYS A 223 -8.16 13.15 9.61
CA LYS A 223 -6.84 13.09 10.26
C LYS A 223 -7.00 12.45 11.62
N LEU A 224 -6.05 11.60 11.98
CA LEU A 224 -5.99 11.09 13.34
C LEU A 224 -5.54 12.19 14.28
N GLU A 225 -6.21 12.30 15.42
CA GLU A 225 -5.67 12.97 16.58
C GLU A 225 -4.44 12.19 17.04
N ARG A 226 -3.28 12.68 16.63
CA ARG A 226 -2.04 12.28 17.26
C ARG A 226 -2.12 12.84 18.67
N ASN A 227 -2.14 11.98 19.68
CA ASN A 227 -1.91 12.40 21.06
C ASN A 227 -0.47 12.94 21.14
N ILE A 228 -0.30 14.22 20.79
CA ILE A 228 0.94 14.98 21.01
C ILE A 228 1.15 15.18 22.53
N THR A 229 0.25 14.67 23.38
CA THR A 229 0.40 14.65 24.84
C THR A 229 1.67 13.90 25.30
N ALA A 230 2.19 12.95 24.53
CA ALA A 230 3.52 12.37 24.79
C ALA A 230 4.68 13.33 24.48
N VAL A 231 4.41 14.46 23.83
CA VAL A 231 5.40 15.51 23.52
C VAL A 231 5.19 16.77 24.38
N LYS A 232 4.03 16.95 25.04
CA LYS A 232 3.80 18.10 25.94
C LYS A 232 4.28 17.89 27.37
N ASP A 233 4.32 16.65 27.87
CA ASP A 233 5.12 16.33 29.06
C ASP A 233 6.62 16.18 28.72
N SER A 234 6.94 16.24 27.43
CA SER A 234 8.27 16.50 26.90
C SER A 234 8.37 17.94 26.34
N GLU A 235 7.83 18.93 27.06
CA GLU A 235 8.62 20.15 27.33
C GLU A 235 9.83 19.77 28.23
N THR A 236 10.55 18.74 27.79
CA THR A 236 11.97 18.60 27.93
C THR A 236 12.49 19.92 27.43
N ILE A 237 12.92 20.74 28.37
CA ILE A 237 14.11 21.59 28.27
C ILE A 237 14.80 21.19 26.97
N VAL A 238 14.65 21.97 25.91
CA VAL A 238 15.46 21.78 24.70
C VAL A 238 16.87 21.99 25.22
N GLU A 239 17.49 20.88 25.60
CA GLU A 239 18.82 20.87 26.16
C GLU A 239 19.69 21.26 24.98
N THR A 240 20.03 22.55 24.94
CA THR A 240 20.81 23.14 23.86
C THR A 240 22.03 22.27 23.65
N ILE A 241 22.11 21.66 22.47
CA ILE A 241 23.25 20.83 22.09
C ILE A 241 24.50 21.71 22.17
N ASP A 242 25.45 21.27 22.97
CA ASP A 242 26.74 21.94 23.12
C ASP A 242 27.76 21.25 22.23
N SER A 243 27.71 21.56 20.93
CA SER A 243 28.59 20.95 19.94
C SER A 243 30.07 21.15 20.28
N LYS A 244 30.43 22.30 20.87
CA LYS A 244 31.82 22.59 21.24
C LYS A 244 32.33 21.63 22.32
N THR A 245 31.51 21.32 23.34
CA THR A 245 31.87 20.33 24.35
C THR A 245 31.93 18.92 23.76
N ALA A 246 30.98 18.56 22.90
CA ALA A 246 30.98 17.26 22.23
C ALA A 246 32.25 17.04 21.41
N ASP A 247 32.65 18.02 20.59
CA ASP A 247 33.84 17.97 19.74
C ASP A 247 35.13 17.85 20.58
N ALA A 248 35.22 18.58 21.69
CA ALA A 248 36.37 18.51 22.58
C ALA A 248 36.53 17.13 23.23
N VAL A 249 35.44 16.55 23.73
CA VAL A 249 35.45 15.20 24.30
C VAL A 249 35.76 14.16 23.22
N GLN A 250 35.14 14.27 22.04
CA GLN A 250 35.37 13.39 20.91
C GLN A 250 36.86 13.38 20.51
N THR A 251 37.51 14.54 20.47
CA THR A 251 38.94 14.68 20.15
C THR A 251 39.80 13.94 21.16
N VAL A 252 39.55 14.11 22.46
CA VAL A 252 40.32 13.43 23.52
C VAL A 252 40.15 11.91 23.46
N LEU A 253 38.94 11.41 23.20
CA LEU A 253 38.71 9.97 23.07
C LEU A 253 39.43 9.37 21.86
N ILE A 254 39.49 10.11 20.74
CA ILE A 254 40.25 9.71 19.55
C ILE A 254 41.77 9.63 19.86
N GLU A 255 42.32 10.61 20.58
CA GLU A 255 43.74 10.60 21.00
C GLU A 255 44.07 9.43 21.92
N LYS A 256 43.08 8.88 22.63
CA LYS A 256 43.20 7.67 23.48
C LYS A 256 42.96 6.36 22.72
N GLY A 257 42.71 6.41 21.41
CA GLY A 257 42.48 5.24 20.58
C GLY A 257 41.05 4.69 20.63
N LEU A 258 40.08 5.49 21.08
CA LEU A 258 38.67 5.10 21.23
C LEU A 258 37.82 5.63 20.05
N PHE A 259 38.11 5.14 18.84
CA PHE A 259 37.55 5.69 17.59
C PHE A 259 36.07 5.40 17.35
N ASN A 260 35.50 4.38 17.99
CA ASN A 260 34.13 3.93 17.77
C ASN A 260 33.15 4.45 18.84
N VAL A 261 33.49 5.57 19.47
CA VAL A 261 32.64 6.26 20.43
C VAL A 261 32.06 7.51 19.78
N LEU A 262 30.73 7.59 19.71
CA LEU A 262 29.98 8.78 19.39
C LEU A 262 29.73 9.58 20.67
N VAL A 263 29.99 10.89 20.60
CA VAL A 263 29.78 11.81 21.72
C VAL A 263 28.67 12.81 21.39
N GLU A 264 27.69 12.89 22.28
CA GLU A 264 26.70 13.97 22.31
C GLU A 264 26.88 14.76 23.61
N ALA A 265 26.72 16.08 23.58
CA ALA A 265 26.81 16.90 24.78
C ALA A 265 25.66 17.90 24.85
N THR A 266 25.12 18.05 26.06
CA THR A 266 24.14 19.06 26.42
C THR A 266 24.68 19.92 27.55
N ASN A 267 23.97 20.99 27.91
CA ASN A 267 24.34 21.80 29.07
C ASN A 267 24.40 21.03 30.40
N LYS A 268 23.80 19.84 30.50
CA LYS A 268 23.78 19.03 31.74
C LYS A 268 24.72 17.83 31.71
N GLU A 269 24.82 17.13 30.59
CA GLU A 269 25.57 15.88 30.51
C GLU A 269 26.28 15.66 29.18
N VAL A 270 27.21 14.70 29.18
CA VAL A 270 27.87 14.14 28.00
C VAL A 270 27.42 12.70 27.86
N ILE A 271 26.92 12.33 26.69
CA ILE A 271 26.42 10.99 26.39
C ILE A 271 27.43 10.30 25.48
N LEU A 272 27.88 9.10 25.87
CA LEU A 272 28.81 8.28 25.10
C LEU A 272 28.09 7.07 24.54
N ARG A 273 28.15 6.85 23.23
CA ARG A 273 27.51 5.74 22.50
C ARG A 273 28.50 4.99 21.64
N GLY A 274 28.30 3.69 21.45
CA GLY A 274 29.11 2.87 20.55
C GLY A 274 29.93 1.81 21.28
N THR A 275 31.07 1.41 20.70
CA THR A 275 31.85 0.26 21.19
C THR A 275 33.24 0.69 21.63
N VAL A 276 33.76 0.09 22.71
CA VAL A 276 35.15 0.27 23.15
C VAL A 276 35.84 -1.09 23.35
N PRO A 277 37.18 -1.17 23.30
CA PRO A 277 37.88 -2.41 23.64
C PRO A 277 37.59 -2.85 25.09
N LYS A 278 37.68 -4.16 25.33
CA LYS A 278 37.47 -4.74 26.66
C LYS A 278 38.33 -4.06 27.74
N GLY A 279 37.69 -3.65 28.85
CA GLY A 279 38.32 -2.96 29.97
C GLY A 279 38.52 -1.45 29.77
N LYS A 280 38.04 -0.86 28.66
CA LYS A 280 38.24 0.57 28.34
C LYS A 280 37.06 1.49 28.66
N ILE A 281 35.91 0.96 29.10
CA ILE A 281 34.75 1.80 29.45
C ILE A 281 35.09 2.83 30.53
N ALA A 282 35.77 2.41 31.60
CA ALA A 282 36.11 3.30 32.71
C ALA A 282 37.03 4.46 32.25
N GLU A 283 38.00 4.16 31.39
CA GLU A 283 38.89 5.16 30.81
C GLU A 283 38.13 6.18 29.95
N ALA A 284 37.20 5.71 29.11
CA ALA A 284 36.35 6.58 28.28
C ALA A 284 35.50 7.54 29.14
N ILE A 285 34.90 7.04 30.23
CA ILE A 285 34.06 7.84 31.14
C ILE A 285 34.90 8.89 31.87
N ILE A 286 36.08 8.52 32.39
CA ILE A 286 36.96 9.46 33.11
C ILE A 286 37.36 10.61 32.19
N HIS A 287 37.86 10.32 31.00
CA HIS A 287 38.28 11.36 30.06
C HIS A 287 37.11 12.24 29.59
N ALA A 288 35.95 11.66 29.30
CA ALA A 288 34.75 12.44 28.96
C ALA A 288 34.31 13.35 30.11
N SER A 289 34.40 12.89 31.36
CA SER A 289 34.03 13.67 32.54
C SER A 289 35.01 14.82 32.80
N GLU A 290 36.31 14.58 32.67
CA GLU A 290 37.37 15.58 32.87
C GLU A 290 37.31 16.68 31.81
N THR A 291 37.14 16.30 30.54
CA THR A 291 37.07 17.24 29.41
C THR A 291 35.73 17.98 29.35
N GLY A 292 34.62 17.27 29.54
CA GLY A 292 33.28 17.83 29.45
C GLY A 292 32.86 18.65 30.67
N LYS A 293 33.49 18.43 31.84
CA LYS A 293 33.14 19.04 33.15
C LYS A 293 31.65 18.91 33.47
N ARG A 294 31.06 17.78 33.10
CA ARG A 294 29.63 17.46 33.20
C ARG A 294 29.46 16.01 33.62
N LYS A 295 28.25 15.65 34.04
CA LYS A 295 27.90 14.24 34.27
C LYS A 295 28.05 13.47 32.96
N VAL A 296 28.59 12.26 33.01
CA VAL A 296 28.68 11.37 31.85
C VAL A 296 27.60 10.31 31.92
N ARG A 297 26.80 10.20 30.86
CA ARG A 297 25.88 9.08 30.63
C ARG A 297 26.58 8.07 29.72
N ASN A 298 26.84 6.88 30.25
CA ASN A 298 27.50 5.81 29.53
C ASN A 298 26.48 4.88 28.85
N GLU A 299 26.50 4.85 27.52
CA GLU A 299 25.77 3.91 26.67
C GLU A 299 26.76 3.11 25.79
N LEU A 300 28.02 2.99 26.24
CA LEU A 300 29.05 2.18 25.58
C LEU A 300 28.87 0.70 25.87
N VAL A 301 29.25 -0.12 24.90
CA VAL A 301 29.40 -1.58 25.03
C VAL A 301 30.85 -1.99 24.79
N GLU A 302 31.31 -3.05 25.45
CA GLU A 302 32.63 -3.64 25.17
C GLU A 302 32.57 -4.56 23.95
N GLN A 303 33.67 -4.60 23.20
CA GLN A 303 33.91 -5.62 22.16
C GLN A 303 34.34 -6.96 22.76
#